data_AF-A0A5K0WYV1-F1
#
_entry.id   AF-A0A5K0WYV1-F1
#
_cell.length_a   1.000
_cell.length_b   1.000
_cell.length_c   1.000
_cell.angle_alpha   90.00
_cell.angle_beta   90.00
_cell.angle_gamma   90.00
#
_symmetry.space_group_name_H-M   'P 1'
#
loop_
_entity.id
_entity.type
_entity.pdbx_description
1 polymer ?
#
loop_
_entity_poly.entity_id
_entity_poly.type
_entity_poly.pdbx_seq_one_letter_code
_entity_poly.pdbx_strand_id
1 'polypeptide(L)' 'YIGEFEVVDDHRANKIVVELNGRLNKCGVISPRFDIGVKEIESWTARLLPSRQ' A
#
# COMPACT_ATOMS: atom_id res chain seq x y z
N TYR A 1 -4.97 7.15 -5.46
CA TYR A 1 -4.49 6.05 -6.32
C TYR A 1 -5.60 5.07 -6.66
N ILE A 2 -6.60 4.95 -5.79
CA ILE A 2 -7.85 4.20 -6.04
C ILE A 2 -9.01 5.21 -6.12
N GLY A 3 -10.06 4.85 -6.85
CA GLY A 3 -11.33 5.57 -6.98
C GLY A 3 -12.38 5.01 -6.03
N GLU A 4 -13.61 4.83 -6.50
CA GLU A 4 -14.67 4.19 -5.73
C GLU A 4 -14.33 2.72 -5.43
N PHE A 5 -14.80 2.22 -4.28
CA PHE A 5 -14.69 0.81 -3.94
C PHE A 5 -15.98 0.32 -3.30
N GLU A 6 -16.28 -0.94 -3.54
CA GLU A 6 -17.45 -1.62 -3.01
C GLU A 6 -17.04 -2.87 -2.25
N VAL A 7 -17.70 -3.12 -1.12
CA VAL A 7 -17.53 -4.35 -0.33
C VAL A 7 -18.75 -5.22 -0.57
N VAL A 8 -18.53 -6.37 -1.20
CA VAL A 8 -19.56 -7.38 -1.48
C VAL A 8 -19.48 -8.46 -0.41
N ASP A 9 -20.57 -8.64 0.34
CA ASP A 9 -20.69 -9.70 1.33
C ASP A 9 -20.94 -11.05 0.63
N ASP A 10 -20.00 -11.98 0.77
CA ASP A 10 -20.08 -13.34 0.25
C ASP A 10 -20.44 -14.38 1.33
N HIS A 11 -20.90 -13.93 2.50
CA HIS A 11 -21.12 -14.70 3.72
C HIS A 11 -19.86 -15.45 4.20
N ARG A 12 -18.67 -15.04 3.75
CA ARG A 12 -17.38 -15.60 4.15
C ARG A 12 -16.46 -14.50 4.67
N ALA A 13 -15.60 -13.97 3.81
CA ALA A 13 -14.53 -13.04 4.18
C ALA A 13 -14.70 -11.67 3.52
N ASN A 14 -15.85 -11.44 2.86
CA ASN A 14 -16.12 -10.29 2.00
C ASN A 14 -15.20 -10.26 0.77
N LYS A 15 -15.68 -9.61 -0.29
CA LYS A 15 -14.90 -9.30 -1.48
C LYS A 15 -14.87 -7.80 -1.66
N ILE A 16 -13.74 -7.27 -2.15
CA ILE A 16 -13.58 -5.84 -2.37
C ILE A 16 -13.37 -5.64 -3.86
N VAL A 17 -14.28 -4.87 -4.49
CA VAL A 17 -14.14 -4.39 -5.86
C VAL A 17 -13.62 -2.96 -5.78
N VAL A 18 -12.54 -2.65 -6.50
CA VAL A 18 -11.90 -1.33 -6.44
C VAL A 18 -11.77 -0.78 -7.84
N GLU A 19 -12.20 0.46 -8.05
CA GLU A 19 -11.92 1.21 -9.26
C GLU A 19 -10.52 1.83 -9.18
N LEU A 20 -9.72 1.68 -10.23
CA LEU A 20 -8.39 2.29 -10.30
C LEU A 20 -8.44 3.57 -11.13
N ASN A 21 -7.99 4.68 -10.54
CA ASN A 21 -7.97 5.98 -11.21
C ASN A 21 -6.77 6.19 -12.15
N GLY A 22 -6.04 5.12 -12.49
CA GLY A 22 -4.88 5.13 -13.39
C GLY A 22 -3.59 5.75 -12.86
N ARG A 23 -3.56 6.27 -11.63
CA ARG A 23 -2.36 6.94 -11.06
C ARG A 23 -1.42 6.02 -10.28
N LEU A 24 -1.80 4.76 -10.05
CA LEU A 24 -1.03 3.82 -9.23
C LEU A 24 0.14 3.26 -10.05
N ASN A 25 1.37 3.55 -9.63
CA ASN A 25 2.58 3.03 -10.27
C ASN A 25 2.95 1.63 -9.76
N LYS A 26 3.08 1.48 -8.42
CA LYS A 26 3.41 0.23 -7.76
C LYS A 26 2.86 0.25 -6.33
N CYS A 27 2.26 -0.85 -5.89
CA CYS A 27 1.87 -1.09 -4.50
C CYS A 27 2.38 -2.47 -4.09
N GLY A 28 2.84 -2.61 -2.85
CA GLY A 28 3.37 -3.86 -2.32
C GLY A 28 3.56 -3.79 -0.82
N VAL A 29 3.64 -4.96 -0.18
CA VAL A 29 3.86 -5.12 1.25
C VAL A 29 5.29 -5.57 1.51
N ILE A 30 5.87 -5.09 2.61
CA ILE A 30 7.14 -5.60 3.15
C ILE A 30 6.81 -6.74 4.12
N SER A 31 7.38 -7.92 3.86
CA SER A 31 7.21 -9.12 4.70
C SER A 31 8.58 -9.76 4.99
N PRO A 32 8.92 -10.07 6.25
CA PRO A 32 8.14 -9.84 7.48
C PRO A 32 8.00 -8.34 7.82
N ARG A 33 7.04 -8.00 8.69
CA ARG A 33 6.89 -6.63 9.18
C ARG A 33 7.99 -6.36 10.21
N PHE A 34 9.06 -5.72 9.78
CA PHE A 34 10.18 -5.34 10.65
C PHE A 34 9.78 -4.18 11.58
N ASP A 35 10.26 -4.22 12.82
CA ASP A 35 10.19 -3.08 13.73
C ASP A 35 11.21 -2.03 13.30
N ILE A 36 10.77 -0.79 13.12
CA ILE A 36 11.61 0.32 12.63
C ILE A 36 11.63 1.43 13.67
N GLY A 37 12.83 1.82 14.12
CA GLY A 37 13.01 2.97 15.01
C GLY A 37 12.91 4.30 14.25
N VAL A 38 12.58 5.39 14.97
CA VAL A 38 12.41 6.73 14.36
C VAL A 38 13.64 7.18 13.54
N LYS A 39 14.85 6.83 13.99
CA LYS A 39 16.11 7.17 13.31
C LYS A 39 16.33 6.41 11.99
N GLU A 40 15.64 5.30 11.79
CA GLU A 40 15.84 4.44 10.62
C GLU A 40 14.86 4.77 9.47
N ILE A 41 13.84 5.58 9.75
CA ILE A 41 12.80 5.95 8.78
C ILE A 41 13.42 6.55 7.50
N GLU A 42 14.40 7.45 7.63
CA GLU A 42 15.05 8.08 6.47
C GLU A 42 15.80 7.08 5.57
N SER A 43 16.41 6.06 6.17
CA SER A 43 17.09 5.00 5.43
C SER A 43 16.09 4.16 4.64
N TRP A 44 14.95 3.84 5.27
CA TRP A 44 13.87 3.08 4.62
C TRP A 44 13.18 3.87 3.51
N THR A 45 12.88 5.15 3.72
CA THR A 45 12.27 6.00 2.68
C THR A 45 13.18 6.15 1.47
N ALA A 46 14.49 6.35 1.69
CA ALA A 46 15.47 6.43 0.60
C ALA A 46 15.60 5.14 -0.23
N ARG A 47 15.35 3.97 0.38
CA ARG A 47 15.42 2.67 -0.31
C ARG A 47 14.13 2.32 -1.04
N LEU A 48 12.98 2.72 -0.50
CA LEU A 48 11.67 2.28 -0.97
C LEU A 48 10.99 3.27 -1.91
N LEU A 49 11.20 4.57 -1.70
CA LEU A 49 10.54 5.61 -2.50
C LEU A 49 11.43 5.99 -3.69
N PRO A 50 10.84 6.16 -4.89
CA PRO A 50 11.59 6.47 -6.10
C PRO A 50 12.18 7.88 -6.13
N SER A 51 11.70 8.79 -5.27
CA SER A 51 12.23 10.15 -5.18
C SER A 51 12.31 10.61 -3.71
N ARG A 52 13.29 11.49 -3.45
CA ARG A 52 13.55 12.15 -2.15
C ARG A 52 13.48 13.68 -2.25
N GLN A 53 13.06 14.21 -3.40
CA GLN A 53 13.16 15.62 -3.75
C GLN A 53 12.20 16.50 -2.96
#